data_AF-A0A847PYH3-F1
#
_entry.id   AF-A0A847PYH3-F1
#
_cell.length_a   1.000
_cell.length_b   1.000
_cell.length_c   1.000
_cell.angle_alpha   90.00
_cell.angle_beta   90.00
_cell.angle_gamma   90.00
#
_symmetry.space_group_name_H-M   'P 1'
#
loop_
_entity.id
_entity.type
_entity.pdbx_description
1 polymer ?
#
loop_
_entity_poly.entity_id
_entity_poly.type
_entity_poly.pdbx_seq_one_letter_code
_entity_poly.pdbx_strand_id
1 'polypeptide(L)'
;MSGLSGSPPPGAAGLGARPRATMYAPIPPLPTGVATYAARVLEYTRDVIDWSVRYPPGGDPSSLPGDIRAVPISGEPPPSAGRFFMIGNSPECYPVAEALLEIGGCCVFHDTVMHHAVRFCTLGRGRLDEYRRYLRFEYGPDAERVEGELARRTSPGEYDRLLKSRPLLGRLLHASNRVVCLNEHAAGLLSPRVPGRRVSVISHPLSPVPDLPVLPPPGGTPVIGMAGTGHPGRNPGIFLEAVGVFRKRFPEAVAVLAGGGWDSSLPEWASCTGRLDEPGYQAWIRLMDVVVDIRHPDCGETSGSLLEAMRAGKPCIVTASGSFLHLPSDSVLRIPAPPSAAALAHALEMLSLNGGLAASLGRAAALYAADQGSPERARAEWSRLASPRPRAAAPAGRFRAASLAAAWDEPP
;
A
#
# COMPACT_ATOMS: atom_id res chain seq x y z
N MET A 1 -66.42 25.84 -0.57
CA MET A 1 -65.99 24.61 0.10
C MET A 1 -64.81 24.04 -0.66
N SER A 2 -63.71 23.90 0.06
CA SER A 2 -62.35 23.56 -0.37
C SER A 2 -62.24 22.11 -0.88
N GLY A 3 -61.72 21.94 -2.09
CA GLY A 3 -61.13 20.68 -2.57
C GLY A 3 -59.62 20.73 -2.36
N LEU A 4 -59.10 19.87 -1.49
CA LEU A 4 -57.68 19.69 -1.21
C LEU A 4 -57.01 18.99 -2.41
N SER A 5 -56.08 19.65 -3.09
CA SER A 5 -55.13 18.97 -3.98
C SER A 5 -53.91 18.55 -3.15
N GLY A 6 -53.67 17.24 -3.09
CA GLY A 6 -52.45 16.69 -2.51
C GLY A 6 -51.27 16.92 -3.44
N SER A 7 -50.20 17.53 -2.94
CA SER A 7 -48.91 17.57 -3.58
C SER A 7 -48.38 16.13 -3.78
N PRO A 8 -47.75 15.80 -4.91
CA PRO A 8 -47.06 14.53 -5.05
C PRO A 8 -45.88 14.47 -4.06
N PRO A 9 -45.50 13.27 -3.58
CA PRO A 9 -44.31 13.12 -2.74
C PRO A 9 -43.08 13.59 -3.54
N PRO A 10 -42.03 14.10 -2.88
CA PRO A 10 -40.80 14.49 -3.55
C PRO A 10 -40.19 13.24 -4.19
N GLY A 11 -40.37 13.11 -5.50
CA GLY A 11 -39.80 12.07 -6.32
C GLY A 11 -38.28 12.10 -6.22
N ALA A 12 -37.70 10.90 -6.17
CA ALA A 12 -36.28 10.64 -6.26
C ALA A 12 -35.60 11.59 -7.27
N ALA A 13 -34.68 12.40 -6.76
CA ALA A 13 -33.74 13.13 -7.59
C ALA A 13 -33.08 12.12 -8.55
N GLY A 14 -33.17 12.39 -9.85
CA GLY A 14 -32.67 11.48 -10.89
C GLY A 14 -31.23 11.06 -10.62
N LEU A 15 -31.00 9.75 -10.57
CA LEU A 15 -29.65 9.19 -10.55
C LEU A 15 -28.95 9.61 -11.85
N GLY A 16 -28.08 10.62 -11.77
CA GLY A 16 -27.19 10.96 -12.87
C GLY A 16 -26.37 9.74 -13.30
N ALA A 17 -26.01 9.67 -14.58
CA ALA A 17 -25.16 8.58 -15.08
C ALA A 17 -23.84 8.50 -14.28
N ARG A 18 -23.46 7.29 -13.84
CA ARG A 18 -22.20 7.05 -13.12
C ARG A 18 -21.00 7.58 -13.94
N PRO A 19 -19.99 8.21 -13.32
CA PRO A 19 -18.78 8.60 -14.03
C PRO A 19 -18.07 7.37 -14.57
N ARG A 20 -17.62 7.43 -15.83
CA ARG A 20 -16.84 6.37 -16.49
C ARG A 20 -15.35 6.54 -16.19
N ALA A 21 -14.73 5.54 -15.58
CA ALA A 21 -13.31 5.59 -15.24
C ALA A 21 -12.58 4.29 -15.64
N THR A 22 -11.28 4.44 -15.96
CA THR A 22 -10.40 3.30 -16.23
C THR A 22 -9.38 3.20 -15.11
N MET A 23 -9.28 2.02 -14.49
CA MET A 23 -8.23 1.68 -13.54
C MET A 23 -7.13 0.87 -14.24
N TYR A 24 -5.90 1.37 -14.17
CA TYR A 24 -4.69 0.66 -14.54
C TYR A 24 -4.06 0.12 -13.27
N ALA A 25 -4.06 -1.21 -13.10
CA ALA A 25 -3.59 -1.84 -11.88
C ALA A 25 -3.14 -3.28 -12.15
N PRO A 26 -2.13 -3.80 -11.42
CA PRO A 26 -2.08 -5.25 -11.22
C PRO A 26 -3.38 -5.72 -10.57
N ILE A 27 -3.84 -6.91 -10.93
CA ILE A 27 -5.03 -7.56 -10.34
C ILE A 27 -4.65 -8.98 -9.92
N PRO A 28 -5.39 -9.61 -8.98
CA PRO A 28 -5.12 -10.98 -8.59
C PRO A 28 -5.09 -11.93 -9.81
N PRO A 29 -4.31 -13.02 -9.77
CA PRO A 29 -3.53 -13.54 -8.65
C PRO A 29 -2.13 -12.92 -8.49
N LEU A 30 -1.81 -11.80 -9.15
CA LEU A 30 -0.50 -11.15 -9.02
C LEU A 30 -0.15 -10.89 -7.54
N PRO A 31 1.06 -11.24 -7.09
CA PRO A 31 1.37 -11.39 -5.67
C PRO A 31 1.71 -10.06 -4.96
N THR A 32 0.93 -9.01 -5.20
CA THR A 32 1.17 -7.66 -4.65
C THR A 32 -0.02 -7.14 -3.86
N GLY A 33 0.26 -6.37 -2.80
CA GLY A 33 -0.77 -5.68 -2.02
C GLY A 33 -1.57 -4.68 -2.87
N VAL A 34 -0.96 -4.13 -3.93
CA VAL A 34 -1.63 -3.23 -4.88
C VAL A 34 -2.75 -3.95 -5.63
N ALA A 35 -2.55 -5.22 -6.01
CA ALA A 35 -3.57 -6.02 -6.69
C ALA A 35 -4.76 -6.33 -5.78
N THR A 36 -4.47 -6.66 -4.52
CA THR A 36 -5.51 -6.88 -3.50
C THR A 36 -6.30 -5.59 -3.24
N TYR A 37 -5.60 -4.46 -3.12
CA TYR A 37 -6.23 -3.15 -2.94
C TYR A 37 -7.12 -2.75 -4.14
N ALA A 38 -6.63 -2.93 -5.37
CA ALA A 38 -7.38 -2.62 -6.58
C ALA A 38 -8.70 -3.39 -6.63
N ALA A 39 -8.66 -4.70 -6.36
CA ALA A 39 -9.86 -5.53 -6.29
C ALA A 39 -10.88 -5.02 -5.24
N ARG A 40 -10.40 -4.63 -4.05
CA ARG A 40 -11.26 -4.07 -2.98
C ARG A 40 -11.90 -2.75 -3.37
N VAL A 41 -11.15 -1.84 -4.00
CA VAL A 41 -11.70 -0.57 -4.51
C VAL A 41 -12.78 -0.84 -5.55
N LEU A 42 -12.51 -1.71 -6.51
CA LEU A 42 -13.45 -2.06 -7.57
C LEU A 42 -14.75 -2.65 -6.98
N GLU A 43 -14.64 -3.60 -6.05
CA GLU A 43 -15.78 -4.20 -5.38
C GLU A 43 -16.64 -3.17 -4.63
N TYR A 44 -16.01 -2.26 -3.88
CA TYR A 44 -16.77 -1.30 -3.07
C TYR A 44 -17.29 -0.09 -3.84
N THR A 45 -16.84 0.16 -5.07
CA THR A 45 -17.17 1.38 -5.80
C THR A 45 -17.85 1.15 -7.15
N ARG A 46 -18.06 -0.10 -7.57
CA ARG A 46 -18.73 -0.48 -8.83
C ARG A 46 -20.15 0.05 -9.00
N ASP A 47 -20.88 0.32 -7.92
CA ASP A 47 -22.23 0.88 -7.99
C ASP A 47 -22.25 2.42 -8.11
N VAL A 48 -21.15 3.09 -7.78
CA VAL A 48 -21.01 4.55 -7.87
C VAL A 48 -20.10 5.03 -9.01
N ILE A 49 -19.28 4.14 -9.58
CA ILE A 49 -18.37 4.41 -10.71
C ILE A 49 -18.51 3.29 -11.74
N ASP A 50 -18.64 3.67 -13.01
CA ASP A 50 -18.63 2.72 -14.13
C ASP A 50 -17.17 2.41 -14.51
N TRP A 51 -16.66 1.31 -13.97
CA TRP A 51 -15.26 0.91 -14.09
C TRP A 51 -14.98 0.07 -15.33
N SER A 52 -13.85 0.38 -15.98
CA SER A 52 -13.10 -0.57 -16.80
C SER A 52 -11.70 -0.75 -16.22
N VAL A 53 -11.08 -1.90 -16.47
CA VAL A 53 -9.76 -2.24 -15.91
C VAL A 53 -8.77 -2.58 -17.03
N ARG A 54 -7.54 -2.08 -16.87
CA ARG A 54 -6.36 -2.39 -17.68
C ARG A 54 -5.32 -3.06 -16.78
N TYR A 55 -5.02 -4.33 -17.04
CA TYR A 55 -4.16 -5.12 -16.16
C TYR A 55 -2.91 -5.66 -16.87
N PRO A 56 -1.76 -5.73 -16.17
CA PRO A 56 -0.53 -6.29 -16.70
C PRO A 56 -0.60 -7.82 -16.85
N PRO A 57 0.32 -8.44 -17.61
CA PRO A 57 0.40 -9.90 -17.72
C PRO A 57 0.45 -10.60 -16.36
N GLY A 58 -0.23 -11.74 -16.25
CA GLY A 58 -0.33 -12.54 -15.02
C GLY A 58 -1.52 -12.22 -14.12
N GLY A 59 -2.27 -11.14 -14.41
CA GLY A 59 -3.58 -10.89 -13.80
C GLY A 59 -4.69 -11.73 -14.43
N ASP A 60 -5.70 -12.08 -13.64
CA ASP A 60 -6.87 -12.83 -14.07
C ASP A 60 -8.16 -12.01 -13.85
N PRO A 61 -8.87 -11.61 -14.92
CA PRO A 61 -10.17 -10.94 -14.84
C PRO A 61 -11.23 -11.68 -14.02
N SER A 62 -11.15 -13.01 -13.91
CA SER A 62 -12.12 -13.81 -13.14
C SER A 62 -12.07 -13.51 -11.64
N SER A 63 -10.98 -12.89 -11.16
CA SER A 63 -10.82 -12.45 -9.78
C SER A 63 -11.52 -11.12 -9.45
N LEU A 64 -12.09 -10.46 -10.47
CA LEU A 64 -12.80 -9.19 -10.32
C LEU A 64 -14.32 -9.41 -10.31
N PRO A 65 -15.09 -8.43 -9.83
CA PRO A 65 -16.55 -8.44 -9.97
C PRO A 65 -16.99 -8.64 -11.42
N GLY A 66 -17.96 -9.54 -11.66
CA GLY A 66 -18.30 -10.03 -13.00
C GLY A 66 -18.89 -8.99 -13.96
N ASP A 67 -19.31 -7.82 -13.46
CA ASP A 67 -19.78 -6.68 -14.25
C ASP A 67 -18.65 -5.74 -14.69
N ILE A 68 -17.41 -5.96 -14.23
CA ILE A 68 -16.26 -5.12 -14.57
C ILE A 68 -15.57 -5.64 -15.82
N ARG A 69 -15.55 -4.80 -16.85
CA ARG A 69 -14.80 -5.09 -18.08
C ARG A 69 -13.30 -4.89 -17.84
N ALA A 70 -12.56 -5.99 -17.75
CA ALA A 70 -11.11 -5.99 -17.68
C ALA A 70 -10.47 -6.49 -18.97
N VAL A 71 -9.46 -5.77 -19.47
CA VAL A 71 -8.67 -6.17 -20.65
C VAL A 71 -7.18 -5.96 -20.39
N PRO A 72 -6.29 -6.67 -21.10
CA PRO A 72 -4.85 -6.47 -20.97
C PRO A 72 -4.42 -4.99 -21.12
N ILE A 73 -3.33 -4.63 -20.45
CA ILE A 73 -2.81 -3.27 -20.40
C ILE A 73 -2.33 -2.75 -21.76
N SER A 74 -1.98 -3.65 -22.68
CA SER A 74 -1.56 -3.30 -24.04
C SER A 74 -2.73 -2.83 -24.93
N GLY A 75 -2.41 -1.98 -25.90
CA GLY A 75 -3.35 -1.45 -26.88
C GLY A 75 -3.89 -0.06 -26.55
N GLU A 76 -4.71 0.50 -27.44
CA GLU A 76 -5.21 1.88 -27.28
C GLU A 76 -6.08 2.03 -26.03
N PRO A 77 -5.89 3.10 -25.24
CA PRO A 77 -6.66 3.33 -24.02
C PRO A 77 -8.14 3.53 -24.36
N PRO A 78 -9.08 2.94 -23.58
CA PRO A 78 -10.49 3.12 -23.84
C PRO A 78 -10.89 4.59 -23.59
N PRO A 79 -11.86 5.14 -24.35
CA PRO A 79 -12.43 6.45 -24.05
C PRO A 79 -13.01 6.43 -22.64
N SER A 80 -12.41 7.20 -21.72
CA SER A 80 -12.82 7.28 -20.32
C SER A 80 -12.74 8.71 -19.82
N ALA A 81 -13.63 9.08 -18.91
CA ALA A 81 -13.67 10.41 -18.32
C ALA A 81 -12.55 10.62 -17.28
N GLY A 82 -11.99 9.52 -16.72
CA GLY A 82 -10.86 9.54 -15.81
C GLY A 82 -10.00 8.27 -15.92
N ARG A 83 -8.69 8.42 -15.67
CA ARG A 83 -7.71 7.32 -15.65
C ARG A 83 -7.00 7.31 -14.30
N PHE A 84 -6.98 6.16 -13.64
CA PHE A 84 -6.35 5.95 -12.34
C PHE A 84 -5.25 4.89 -12.46
N PHE A 85 -4.05 5.20 -11.98
CA PHE A 85 -2.88 4.33 -12.08
C PHE A 85 -2.45 3.92 -10.68
N MET A 86 -2.56 2.63 -10.36
CA MET A 86 -2.16 2.08 -9.07
C MET A 86 -0.67 1.70 -9.13
N ILE A 87 0.16 2.45 -8.43
CA ILE A 87 1.62 2.33 -8.49
C ILE A 87 2.17 1.91 -7.14
N GLY A 88 2.97 0.85 -7.11
CA GLY A 88 3.77 0.43 -5.96
C GLY A 88 5.15 -0.07 -6.37
N ASN A 89 6.02 -0.32 -5.39
CA ASN A 89 7.42 -0.69 -5.60
C ASN A 89 7.61 -2.18 -5.92
N SER A 90 6.82 -2.73 -6.84
CA SER A 90 6.92 -4.12 -7.26
C SER A 90 6.99 -4.26 -8.79
N PRO A 91 7.65 -5.30 -9.33
CA PRO A 91 7.74 -5.52 -10.77
C PRO A 91 6.38 -5.61 -11.46
N GLU A 92 5.36 -6.12 -10.77
CA GLU A 92 3.98 -6.25 -11.26
C GLU A 92 3.33 -4.89 -11.52
N CYS A 93 3.78 -3.83 -10.83
CA CYS A 93 3.29 -2.47 -11.03
C CYS A 93 4.03 -1.73 -12.15
N TYR A 94 5.17 -2.26 -12.63
CA TYR A 94 6.00 -1.55 -13.62
C TYR A 94 5.29 -1.28 -14.96
N PRO A 95 4.50 -2.22 -15.53
CA PRO A 95 3.74 -1.91 -16.76
C PRO A 95 2.68 -0.83 -16.54
N VAL A 96 2.14 -0.70 -15.33
CA VAL A 96 1.22 0.39 -14.97
C VAL A 96 1.97 1.72 -14.92
N ALA A 97 3.21 1.73 -14.44
CA ALA A 97 4.09 2.89 -14.47
C ALA A 97 4.43 3.31 -15.91
N GLU A 98 4.76 2.36 -16.79
CA GLU A 98 4.99 2.62 -18.22
C GLU A 98 3.74 3.24 -18.87
N ALA A 99 2.56 2.68 -18.61
CA ALA A 99 1.30 3.25 -19.11
C ALA A 99 1.05 4.68 -18.58
N LEU A 100 1.31 4.94 -17.29
CA LEU A 100 1.18 6.30 -16.74
C LEU A 100 2.07 7.30 -17.47
N LEU A 101 3.33 6.93 -17.75
CA LEU A 101 4.26 7.79 -18.48
C LEU A 101 3.79 8.07 -19.89
N GLU A 102 3.16 7.11 -20.56
CA GLU A 102 2.69 7.23 -21.95
C GLU A 102 1.48 8.16 -22.08
N ILE A 103 0.44 7.93 -21.27
CA ILE A 103 -0.88 8.55 -21.49
C ILE A 103 -1.32 9.54 -20.40
N GLY A 104 -0.59 9.61 -19.28
CA GLY A 104 -0.89 10.48 -18.14
C GLY A 104 -2.22 10.17 -17.43
N GLY A 105 -2.33 10.63 -16.17
CA GLY A 105 -3.57 10.50 -15.41
C GLY A 105 -3.44 10.74 -13.91
N CYS A 106 -4.40 10.22 -13.15
CA CYS A 106 -4.37 10.26 -11.70
C CYS A 106 -3.51 9.10 -11.18
N CYS A 107 -2.37 9.38 -10.58
CA CYS A 107 -1.54 8.35 -9.97
C CYS A 107 -1.90 8.17 -8.50
N VAL A 108 -2.07 6.91 -8.10
CA VAL A 108 -2.31 6.46 -6.74
C VAL A 108 -1.05 5.73 -6.26
N PHE A 109 -0.25 6.44 -5.47
CA PHE A 109 1.02 5.95 -4.95
C PHE A 109 0.79 5.10 -3.69
N HIS A 110 1.05 3.80 -3.81
CA HIS A 110 1.14 2.85 -2.70
C HIS A 110 2.47 2.92 -1.97
N ASP A 111 3.51 3.36 -2.66
CA ASP A 111 4.85 3.58 -2.15
C ASP A 111 5.37 4.93 -2.70
N THR A 112 6.22 5.60 -1.93
CA THR A 112 6.98 6.78 -2.33
C THR A 112 8.43 6.45 -2.72
N VAL A 113 8.72 5.18 -2.97
CA VAL A 113 10.00 4.70 -3.49
C VAL A 113 9.70 3.73 -4.61
N MET A 114 10.23 3.97 -5.81
CA MET A 114 10.04 3.12 -7.00
C MET A 114 11.34 2.47 -7.47
N HIS A 115 12.44 2.68 -6.75
CA HIS A 115 13.77 2.32 -7.21
C HIS A 115 13.93 0.81 -7.46
N HIS A 116 13.46 -0.04 -6.56
CA HIS A 116 13.59 -1.49 -6.71
C HIS A 116 12.88 -1.98 -7.97
N ALA A 117 11.61 -1.57 -8.16
CA ALA A 117 10.84 -1.92 -9.35
C ALA A 117 11.51 -1.41 -10.63
N VAL A 118 11.85 -0.11 -10.67
CA VAL A 118 12.50 0.52 -11.84
C VAL A 118 13.80 -0.19 -12.19
N ARG A 119 14.69 -0.38 -11.21
CA ARG A 119 15.99 -1.02 -11.43
C ARG A 119 15.84 -2.46 -11.88
N PHE A 120 14.99 -3.25 -11.21
CA PHE A 120 14.76 -4.65 -11.57
C PHE A 120 14.23 -4.78 -12.99
N CYS A 121 13.21 -4.00 -13.34
CA CYS A 121 12.52 -4.08 -14.64
C CYS A 121 13.30 -3.49 -15.82
N THR A 122 14.17 -2.52 -15.58
CA THR A 122 15.02 -1.95 -16.64
C THR A 122 16.29 -2.76 -16.83
N LEU A 123 17.07 -2.97 -15.77
CA LEU A 123 18.35 -3.69 -15.85
C LEU A 123 18.16 -5.17 -16.18
N GLY A 124 17.13 -5.82 -15.63
CA GLY A 124 16.79 -7.21 -15.94
C GLY A 124 16.39 -7.44 -17.41
N ARG A 125 16.05 -6.36 -18.14
CA ARG A 125 15.74 -6.39 -19.58
C ARG A 125 16.84 -5.76 -20.45
N GLY A 126 18.02 -5.48 -19.88
CA GLY A 126 19.13 -4.83 -20.60
C GLY A 126 18.87 -3.36 -20.97
N ARG A 127 17.85 -2.71 -20.41
CA ARG A 127 17.45 -1.32 -20.72
C ARG A 127 18.18 -0.31 -19.82
N LEU A 128 19.52 -0.32 -19.84
CA LEU A 128 20.34 0.57 -19.00
C LEU A 128 20.07 2.05 -19.25
N ASP A 129 19.87 2.45 -20.50
CA ASP A 129 19.60 3.86 -20.83
C ASP A 129 18.27 4.34 -20.25
N GLU A 130 17.29 3.45 -20.12
CA GLU A 130 16.02 3.76 -19.47
C GLU A 130 16.21 3.97 -17.97
N TYR A 131 16.98 3.11 -17.31
CA TYR A 131 17.35 3.29 -15.91
C TYR A 131 18.04 4.64 -15.67
N ARG A 132 19.01 4.98 -16.52
CA ARG A 132 19.72 6.26 -16.47
C ARG A 132 18.80 7.45 -16.74
N ARG A 133 17.77 7.32 -17.58
CA ARG A 133 16.73 8.35 -17.74
C ARG A 133 16.00 8.64 -16.43
N TYR A 134 15.65 7.60 -15.64
CA TYR A 134 15.08 7.83 -14.31
C TYR A 134 16.05 8.55 -13.37
N LEU A 135 17.33 8.16 -13.35
CA LEU A 135 18.35 8.83 -12.54
C LEU A 135 18.53 10.30 -12.93
N ARG A 136 18.66 10.59 -14.23
CA ARG A 136 18.81 11.96 -14.74
C ARG A 136 17.60 12.83 -14.43
N PHE A 137 16.38 12.30 -14.57
CA PHE A 137 15.18 13.06 -14.25
C PHE A 137 15.07 13.35 -12.74
N GLU A 138 15.42 12.38 -11.89
CA GLU A 138 15.30 12.53 -10.43
C GLU A 138 16.40 13.41 -9.82
N TYR A 139 17.65 13.27 -10.30
CA TYR A 139 18.82 13.88 -9.67
C TYR A 139 19.50 14.97 -10.51
N GLY A 140 19.08 15.16 -11.78
CA GLY A 140 19.66 16.17 -12.65
C GLY A 140 21.18 16.02 -12.77
N PRO A 141 21.98 17.10 -12.55
CA PRO A 141 23.44 17.05 -12.60
C PRO A 141 24.09 16.02 -11.67
N ASP A 142 23.42 15.64 -10.58
CA ASP A 142 23.93 14.67 -9.60
C ASP A 142 23.77 13.20 -10.05
N ALA A 143 23.10 12.94 -11.18
CA ALA A 143 22.75 11.58 -11.60
C ALA A 143 23.95 10.65 -11.76
N GLU A 144 25.06 11.14 -12.33
CA GLU A 144 26.28 10.33 -12.53
C GLU A 144 26.93 9.95 -11.18
N ARG A 145 26.94 10.88 -10.22
CA ARG A 145 27.41 10.62 -8.86
C ARG A 145 26.56 9.54 -8.18
N VAL A 146 25.23 9.64 -8.31
CA VAL A 146 24.29 8.66 -7.76
C VAL A 146 24.45 7.29 -8.43
N GLU A 147 24.62 7.23 -9.75
CA GLU A 147 24.93 5.99 -10.46
C GLU A 147 26.24 5.36 -9.97
N GLY A 148 27.28 6.17 -9.79
CA GLY A 148 28.57 5.72 -9.26
C GLY A 148 28.48 5.17 -7.83
N GLU A 149 27.64 5.75 -6.97
CA GLU A 149 27.35 5.21 -5.63
C GLU A 149 26.64 3.86 -5.71
N LEU A 150 25.65 3.73 -6.60
CA LEU A 150 24.88 2.49 -6.82
C LEU A 150 25.70 1.34 -7.43
N ALA A 151 26.83 1.65 -8.06
CA ALA A 151 27.75 0.67 -8.62
C ALA A 151 28.73 0.09 -7.57
N ARG A 152 28.82 0.70 -6.37
CA ARG A 152 29.72 0.23 -5.32
C ARG A 152 29.25 -1.09 -4.73
N ARG A 153 30.20 -1.99 -4.48
CA ARG A 153 29.93 -3.25 -3.77
C ARG A 153 29.58 -2.93 -2.31
N THR A 154 28.39 -3.34 -1.90
CA THR A 154 27.85 -3.19 -0.55
C THR A 154 27.15 -4.49 -0.15
N SER A 155 26.88 -4.67 1.15
CA SER A 155 26.07 -5.80 1.58
C SER A 155 24.62 -5.66 1.06
N PRO A 156 23.86 -6.77 0.89
CA PRO A 156 22.47 -6.69 0.43
C PRO A 156 21.58 -5.75 1.26
N GLY A 157 21.78 -5.71 2.59
CA GLY A 157 21.02 -4.82 3.48
C GLY A 157 21.39 -3.35 3.35
N GLU A 158 22.67 -3.03 3.15
CA GLU A 158 23.10 -1.65 2.85
C GLU A 158 22.58 -1.20 1.48
N TYR A 159 22.61 -2.10 0.49
CA TYR A 159 22.11 -1.80 -0.84
C TYR A 159 20.59 -1.55 -0.83
N ASP A 160 19.82 -2.35 -0.10
CA ASP A 160 18.38 -2.10 0.09
C ASP A 160 18.11 -0.71 0.68
N ARG A 161 18.85 -0.31 1.73
CA ARG A 161 18.75 1.03 2.32
C ARG A 161 19.13 2.14 1.33
N LEU A 162 20.16 1.91 0.51
CA LEU A 162 20.57 2.85 -0.53
C LEU A 162 19.49 3.02 -1.61
N LEU A 163 18.85 1.93 -2.05
CA LEU A 163 17.75 2.03 -3.01
C LEU A 163 16.56 2.81 -2.43
N LYS A 164 16.24 2.58 -1.15
CA LYS A 164 15.15 3.28 -0.45
C LYS A 164 15.39 4.77 -0.25
N SER A 165 16.64 5.20 -0.07
CA SER A 165 17.00 6.63 0.02
C SER A 165 17.01 7.33 -1.35
N ARG A 166 16.75 6.60 -2.43
CA ARG A 166 16.86 7.06 -3.81
C ARG A 166 15.55 6.80 -4.57
N PRO A 167 14.46 7.56 -4.35
CA PRO A 167 13.10 7.09 -4.62
C PRO A 167 12.69 6.96 -6.10
N LEU A 168 13.30 7.68 -7.05
CA LEU A 168 12.98 7.64 -8.49
C LEU A 168 11.49 7.91 -8.83
N LEU A 169 10.88 8.90 -8.19
CA LEU A 169 9.47 9.25 -8.40
C LEU A 169 9.23 10.32 -9.47
N GLY A 170 10.26 11.11 -9.82
CA GLY A 170 10.11 12.36 -10.56
C GLY A 170 9.32 12.22 -11.86
N ARG A 171 9.65 11.21 -12.69
CA ARG A 171 8.96 10.99 -13.97
C ARG A 171 7.47 10.66 -13.77
N LEU A 172 7.16 9.83 -12.77
CA LEU A 172 5.78 9.43 -12.46
C LEU A 172 4.98 10.61 -11.92
N LEU A 173 5.58 11.41 -11.03
CA LEU A 173 4.98 12.64 -10.54
C LEU A 173 4.77 13.67 -11.64
N HIS A 174 5.67 13.76 -12.62
CA HIS A 174 5.51 14.64 -13.77
C HIS A 174 4.34 14.21 -14.67
N ALA A 175 4.21 12.91 -14.95
CA ALA A 175 3.11 12.35 -15.75
C ALA A 175 1.74 12.36 -15.04
N SER A 176 1.73 12.61 -13.72
CA SER A 176 0.53 12.63 -12.91
C SER A 176 -0.21 13.97 -12.98
N ASN A 177 -1.43 14.02 -13.50
CA ASN A 177 -2.27 15.22 -13.40
C ASN A 177 -2.87 15.41 -11.99
N ARG A 178 -2.97 14.30 -11.23
CA ARG A 178 -3.43 14.24 -9.85
C ARG A 178 -2.57 13.24 -9.10
N VAL A 179 -2.21 13.58 -7.87
CA VAL A 179 -1.40 12.76 -6.99
C VAL A 179 -2.24 12.34 -5.80
N VAL A 180 -2.33 11.03 -5.60
CA VAL A 180 -3.08 10.40 -4.53
C VAL A 180 -2.15 9.44 -3.79
N CYS A 181 -2.28 9.34 -2.48
CA CYS A 181 -1.55 8.39 -1.64
C CYS A 181 -2.46 7.87 -0.52
N LEU A 182 -1.98 6.89 0.25
CA LEU A 182 -2.81 6.18 1.24
C LEU A 182 -2.60 6.62 2.69
N ASN A 183 -1.67 7.54 2.94
CA ASN A 183 -1.39 8.02 4.28
C ASN A 183 -0.75 9.41 4.28
N GLU A 184 -0.84 10.08 5.43
CA GLU A 184 -0.34 11.45 5.63
C GLU A 184 1.19 11.54 5.54
N HIS A 185 1.92 10.49 5.90
CA HIS A 185 3.39 10.48 5.75
C HIS A 185 3.79 10.56 4.28
N ALA A 186 3.20 9.71 3.43
CA ALA A 186 3.36 9.76 1.99
C ALA A 186 2.96 11.12 1.41
N ALA A 187 1.87 11.71 1.90
CA ALA A 187 1.47 13.05 1.47
C ALA A 187 2.55 14.09 1.80
N GLY A 188 3.16 14.01 2.98
CA GLY A 188 4.28 14.86 3.39
C GLY A 188 5.52 14.68 2.51
N LEU A 189 5.81 13.45 2.06
CA LEU A 189 6.93 13.16 1.14
C LEU A 189 6.67 13.63 -0.30
N LEU A 190 5.42 13.51 -0.76
CA LEU A 190 5.03 13.83 -2.14
C LEU A 190 4.77 15.33 -2.36
N SER A 191 4.17 16.02 -1.39
CA SER A 191 3.74 17.42 -1.55
C SER A 191 4.87 18.38 -1.96
N PRO A 192 6.08 18.34 -1.36
CA PRO A 192 7.19 19.19 -1.77
C PRO A 192 7.66 18.95 -3.22
N ARG A 193 7.39 17.75 -3.77
CA ARG A 193 7.80 17.34 -5.12
C ARG A 193 6.80 17.78 -6.20
N VAL A 194 5.63 18.28 -5.83
CA VAL A 194 4.56 18.67 -6.75
C VAL A 194 3.97 20.05 -6.42
N PRO A 195 4.79 21.13 -6.41
CA PRO A 195 4.34 22.46 -6.02
C PRO A 195 3.13 22.91 -6.85
N GLY A 196 2.13 23.47 -6.18
CA GLY A 196 0.87 23.93 -6.80
C GLY A 196 -0.13 22.82 -7.15
N ARG A 197 0.19 21.54 -6.92
CA ARG A 197 -0.75 20.42 -7.06
C ARG A 197 -1.13 19.87 -5.69
N ARG A 198 -2.43 19.61 -5.49
CA ARG A 198 -2.95 19.00 -4.26
C ARG A 198 -2.66 17.49 -4.26
N VAL A 199 -1.96 17.02 -3.23
CA VAL A 199 -1.90 15.58 -2.89
C VAL A 199 -3.14 15.23 -2.09
N SER A 200 -3.85 14.17 -2.49
CA SER A 200 -5.04 13.69 -1.77
C SER A 200 -4.72 12.38 -1.05
N VAL A 201 -5.07 12.30 0.23
CA VAL A 201 -4.98 11.07 1.01
C VAL A 201 -6.32 10.33 0.93
N ILE A 202 -6.27 9.03 0.68
CA ILE A 202 -7.43 8.12 0.70
C ILE A 202 -7.18 6.95 1.64
N SER A 203 -8.26 6.30 2.07
CA SER A 203 -8.23 5.18 3.00
C SER A 203 -7.80 3.87 2.34
N HIS A 204 -7.59 2.85 3.17
CA HIS A 204 -7.21 1.52 2.73
C HIS A 204 -8.32 0.51 3.02
N PRO A 205 -9.27 0.27 2.09
CA PRO A 205 -10.38 -0.65 2.31
C PRO A 205 -9.90 -2.06 2.67
N LEU A 206 -10.69 -2.76 3.48
CA LEU A 206 -10.47 -4.15 3.88
C LEU A 206 -11.62 -5.00 3.34
N SER A 207 -11.33 -6.19 2.82
CA SER A 207 -12.37 -7.14 2.38
C SER A 207 -13.24 -7.55 3.56
N PRO A 208 -14.50 -8.01 3.39
CA PRO A 208 -15.26 -8.59 4.49
C PRO A 208 -14.49 -9.75 5.14
N VAL A 209 -14.65 -9.96 6.44
CA VAL A 209 -14.05 -11.13 7.11
C VAL A 209 -14.80 -12.38 6.62
N PRO A 210 -14.11 -13.36 6.01
CA PRO A 210 -14.76 -14.60 5.57
C PRO A 210 -15.07 -15.51 6.76
N ASP A 211 -15.78 -16.61 6.50
CA ASP A 211 -15.86 -17.71 7.45
C ASP A 211 -14.46 -18.26 7.72
N LEU A 212 -14.13 -18.38 9.01
CA LEU A 212 -12.77 -18.71 9.43
C LEU A 212 -12.63 -20.21 9.68
N PRO A 213 -11.61 -20.87 9.10
CA PRO A 213 -11.32 -22.25 9.45
C PRO A 213 -10.84 -22.35 10.90
N VAL A 214 -11.11 -23.50 11.53
CA VAL A 214 -10.47 -23.85 12.80
C VAL A 214 -9.05 -24.32 12.49
N LEU A 215 -8.07 -23.59 13.00
CA LEU A 215 -6.66 -23.93 12.87
C LEU A 215 -6.14 -24.56 14.16
N PRO A 216 -5.16 -25.49 14.08
CA PRO A 216 -4.48 -25.97 15.27
C PRO A 216 -3.74 -24.80 15.93
N PRO A 217 -3.77 -24.69 17.28
CA PRO A 217 -3.06 -23.64 17.97
C PRO A 217 -1.54 -23.82 17.76
N PRO A 218 -0.77 -22.72 17.74
CA PRO A 218 0.68 -22.80 17.81
C PRO A 218 1.09 -23.52 19.11
N GLY A 219 2.16 -24.31 19.06
CA GLY A 219 2.58 -25.19 20.16
C GLY A 219 3.07 -24.51 21.45
N GLY A 220 2.69 -23.26 21.70
CA GLY A 220 3.05 -22.50 22.90
C GLY A 220 2.35 -21.13 22.96
N THR A 221 2.54 -20.42 24.07
CA THR A 221 1.93 -19.12 24.35
C THR A 221 2.86 -18.23 25.20
N PRO A 222 2.90 -16.89 24.99
CA PRO A 222 2.15 -16.14 23.98
C PRO A 222 2.63 -16.38 22.55
N VAL A 223 1.71 -16.24 21.60
CA VAL A 223 1.97 -16.32 20.16
C VAL A 223 2.31 -14.92 19.64
N ILE A 224 3.55 -14.73 19.23
CA ILE A 224 4.06 -13.44 18.75
C ILE A 224 4.18 -13.51 17.24
N GLY A 225 3.48 -12.63 16.53
CA GLY A 225 3.29 -12.78 15.09
C GLY A 225 3.87 -11.65 14.25
N MET A 226 4.32 -11.97 13.05
CA MET A 226 4.38 -11.03 11.92
C MET A 226 3.44 -11.51 10.82
N ALA A 227 2.67 -10.60 10.24
CA ALA A 227 1.73 -10.92 9.17
C ALA A 227 2.10 -10.23 7.85
N GLY A 228 1.85 -10.91 6.74
CA GLY A 228 2.03 -10.42 5.37
C GLY A 228 3.24 -11.03 4.66
N THR A 229 3.69 -10.38 3.58
CA THR A 229 4.81 -10.86 2.79
C THR A 229 6.15 -10.60 3.48
N GLY A 230 7.01 -11.62 3.53
CA GLY A 230 8.37 -11.53 4.03
C GLY A 230 9.26 -10.71 3.10
N HIS A 231 9.93 -9.70 3.65
CA HIS A 231 10.94 -8.91 2.96
C HIS A 231 11.95 -8.32 3.97
N PRO A 232 13.20 -8.01 3.57
CA PRO A 232 14.25 -7.56 4.48
C PRO A 232 13.84 -6.34 5.33
N GLY A 233 13.10 -5.40 4.73
CA GLY A 233 12.61 -4.20 5.41
C GLY A 233 11.66 -4.47 6.60
N ARG A 234 11.08 -5.66 6.77
CA ARG A 234 10.29 -6.02 7.98
C ARG A 234 11.16 -6.40 9.17
N ASN A 235 12.49 -6.49 8.99
CA ASN A 235 13.45 -6.83 10.02
C ASN A 235 13.16 -8.16 10.75
N PRO A 236 12.90 -9.28 10.03
CA PRO A 236 12.58 -10.57 10.66
C PRO A 236 13.70 -11.09 11.58
N GLY A 237 14.97 -10.78 11.29
CA GLY A 237 16.10 -11.12 12.17
C GLY A 237 16.00 -10.44 13.54
N ILE A 238 15.70 -9.13 13.58
CA ILE A 238 15.50 -8.37 14.83
C ILE A 238 14.29 -8.92 15.60
N PHE A 239 13.24 -9.29 14.88
CA PHE A 239 12.06 -9.92 15.46
C PHE A 239 12.38 -11.25 16.14
N LEU A 240 13.04 -12.17 15.44
CA LEU A 240 13.43 -13.46 16.01
C LEU A 240 14.40 -13.30 17.17
N GLU A 241 15.38 -12.40 17.07
CA GLU A 241 16.28 -12.08 18.18
C GLU A 241 15.52 -11.57 19.41
N ALA A 242 14.57 -10.65 19.23
CA ALA A 242 13.74 -10.12 20.31
C ALA A 242 12.88 -11.19 20.98
N VAL A 243 12.25 -12.07 20.19
CA VAL A 243 11.46 -13.18 20.73
C VAL A 243 12.38 -14.16 21.49
N GLY A 244 13.58 -14.44 20.99
CA GLY A 244 14.58 -15.25 21.70
C GLY A 244 14.99 -14.65 23.05
N VAL A 245 15.17 -13.33 23.14
CA VAL A 245 15.42 -12.62 24.40
C VAL A 245 14.21 -12.71 25.33
N PHE A 246 13.02 -12.43 24.82
CA PHE A 246 11.75 -12.49 25.55
C PHE A 246 11.49 -13.90 26.14
N ARG A 247 11.82 -14.96 25.39
CA ARG A 247 11.68 -16.35 25.81
C ARG A 247 12.50 -16.72 27.06
N LYS A 248 13.54 -15.95 27.42
CA LYS A 248 14.26 -16.16 28.68
C LYS A 248 13.37 -15.97 29.91
N ARG A 249 12.34 -15.13 29.80
CA ARG A 249 11.32 -14.91 30.85
C ARG A 249 10.01 -15.65 30.56
N PHE A 250 9.71 -15.91 29.29
CA PHE A 250 8.49 -16.59 28.83
C PHE A 250 8.84 -17.81 27.96
N PRO A 251 9.30 -18.92 28.56
CA PRO A 251 9.88 -20.06 27.82
C PRO A 251 8.91 -20.77 26.86
N GLU A 252 7.61 -20.57 27.02
CA GLU A 252 6.57 -21.14 26.14
C GLU A 252 6.22 -20.24 24.94
N ALA A 253 6.78 -19.03 24.84
CA ALA A 253 6.39 -18.06 23.81
C ALA A 253 6.85 -18.45 22.40
N VAL A 254 5.94 -18.55 21.43
CA VAL A 254 6.30 -18.97 20.05
C VAL A 254 6.18 -17.83 19.06
N ALA A 255 6.97 -17.89 17.98
CA ALA A 255 6.91 -16.94 16.88
C ALA A 255 6.19 -17.51 15.66
N VAL A 256 5.33 -16.71 15.03
CA VAL A 256 4.63 -17.08 13.79
C VAL A 256 4.82 -16.01 12.72
N LEU A 257 5.39 -16.41 11.58
CA LEU A 257 5.53 -15.60 10.37
C LEU A 257 4.43 -15.99 9.37
N ALA A 258 3.28 -15.31 9.45
CA ALA A 258 2.11 -15.63 8.63
C ALA A 258 2.17 -14.94 7.26
N GLY A 259 2.26 -15.73 6.19
CA GLY A 259 2.33 -15.27 4.80
C GLY A 259 3.51 -15.87 4.03
N GLY A 260 3.66 -15.48 2.76
CA GLY A 260 4.72 -15.98 1.89
C GLY A 260 5.99 -15.11 1.91
N GLY A 261 7.14 -15.67 1.50
CA GLY A 261 8.39 -14.92 1.33
C GLY A 261 9.28 -14.81 2.58
N TRP A 262 8.95 -15.56 3.64
CA TRP A 262 9.80 -15.68 4.83
C TRP A 262 10.90 -16.73 4.61
N ASP A 263 12.02 -16.55 5.32
CA ASP A 263 13.06 -17.58 5.42
C ASP A 263 12.54 -18.77 6.24
N SER A 264 12.74 -19.98 5.74
CA SER A 264 12.36 -21.22 6.43
C SER A 264 13.43 -21.71 7.42
N SER A 265 14.61 -21.10 7.42
CA SER A 265 15.65 -21.35 8.43
C SER A 265 15.29 -20.64 9.74
N LEU A 266 14.41 -21.27 10.51
CA LEU A 266 13.86 -20.73 11.74
C LEU A 266 14.30 -21.55 12.97
N PRO A 267 14.43 -20.91 14.15
CA PRO A 267 14.57 -21.63 15.42
C PRO A 267 13.38 -22.57 15.68
N GLU A 268 13.57 -23.60 16.49
CA GLU A 268 12.53 -24.62 16.78
C GLU A 268 11.22 -24.05 17.36
N TRP A 269 11.28 -22.90 18.03
CA TRP A 269 10.13 -22.21 18.62
C TRP A 269 9.44 -21.22 17.66
N ALA A 270 9.87 -21.16 16.40
CA ALA A 270 9.35 -20.28 15.37
C ALA A 270 8.85 -21.08 14.16
N SER A 271 7.79 -20.60 13.52
CA SER A 271 7.26 -21.20 12.29
C SER A 271 6.87 -20.14 11.27
N CYS A 272 6.87 -20.52 9.99
CA CYS A 272 6.27 -19.74 8.92
C CYS A 272 5.18 -20.54 8.23
N THR A 273 4.06 -19.90 7.88
CA THR A 273 2.89 -20.58 7.32
C THR A 273 3.01 -20.81 5.80
N GLY A 274 3.91 -20.09 5.14
CA GLY A 274 3.87 -19.94 3.69
C GLY A 274 2.67 -19.11 3.24
N ARG A 275 2.45 -19.08 1.92
CA ARG A 275 1.34 -18.34 1.31
C ARG A 275 0.00 -18.93 1.76
N LEU A 276 -0.89 -18.08 2.25
CA LEU A 276 -2.23 -18.44 2.71
C LEU A 276 -3.28 -17.83 1.78
N ASP A 277 -4.44 -18.47 1.70
CA ASP A 277 -5.66 -17.85 1.21
C ASP A 277 -6.24 -16.88 2.25
N GLU A 278 -7.25 -16.10 1.89
CA GLU A 278 -7.82 -15.08 2.79
C GLU A 278 -8.39 -15.70 4.09
N PRO A 279 -9.20 -16.79 4.07
CA PRO A 279 -9.68 -17.41 5.30
C PRO A 279 -8.57 -17.90 6.21
N GLY A 280 -7.57 -18.61 5.66
CA GLY A 280 -6.43 -19.09 6.44
C GLY A 280 -5.60 -17.94 7.01
N TYR A 281 -5.35 -16.89 6.22
CA TYR A 281 -4.62 -15.70 6.66
C TYR A 281 -5.31 -14.98 7.83
N GLN A 282 -6.63 -14.79 7.74
CA GLN A 282 -7.43 -14.16 8.80
C GLN A 282 -7.49 -15.01 10.07
N ALA A 283 -7.55 -16.34 9.94
CA ALA A 283 -7.53 -17.26 11.07
C ALA A 283 -6.16 -17.25 11.78
N TRP A 284 -5.05 -17.26 11.04
CA TRP A 284 -3.70 -17.19 11.61
C TRP A 284 -3.45 -15.89 12.37
N ILE A 285 -3.87 -14.73 11.84
CA ILE A 285 -3.78 -13.45 12.55
C ILE A 285 -4.52 -13.52 13.89
N ARG A 286 -5.69 -14.18 13.93
CA ARG A 286 -6.51 -14.29 15.14
C ARG A 286 -5.94 -15.24 16.20
N LEU A 287 -5.01 -16.13 15.83
CA LEU A 287 -4.27 -16.96 16.78
C LEU A 287 -3.09 -16.22 17.45
N MET A 288 -2.69 -15.05 16.93
CA MET A 288 -1.60 -14.27 17.51
C MET A 288 -2.07 -13.49 18.75
N ASP A 289 -1.26 -13.45 19.80
CA ASP A 289 -1.51 -12.64 21.00
C ASP A 289 -1.01 -11.21 20.80
N VAL A 290 0.13 -11.04 20.12
CA VAL A 290 0.70 -9.74 19.76
C VAL A 290 1.19 -9.79 18.31
N VAL A 291 0.88 -8.76 17.53
CA VAL A 291 1.38 -8.63 16.15
C VAL A 291 2.46 -7.55 16.08
N VAL A 292 3.53 -7.83 15.36
CA VAL A 292 4.70 -6.97 15.22
C VAL A 292 4.85 -6.52 13.77
N ASP A 293 4.89 -5.21 13.54
CA ASP A 293 5.28 -4.61 12.26
C ASP A 293 6.38 -3.56 12.49
N ILE A 294 7.62 -4.05 12.64
CA ILE A 294 8.80 -3.21 12.88
C ILE A 294 9.50 -2.82 11.58
N ARG A 295 8.71 -2.56 10.55
CA ARG A 295 9.25 -2.19 9.25
C ARG A 295 10.12 -0.94 9.34
N HIS A 296 11.33 -1.03 8.81
CA HIS A 296 12.29 0.06 8.73
C HIS A 296 13.43 -0.29 7.75
N PRO A 297 13.91 0.65 6.91
CA PRO A 297 13.33 1.98 6.69
C PRO A 297 12.02 1.89 5.90
N ASP A 298 11.19 2.91 6.10
CA ASP A 298 9.88 3.13 5.46
C ASP A 298 10.05 3.70 4.05
N CYS A 299 9.10 3.38 3.17
CA CYS A 299 9.01 3.83 1.79
C CYS A 299 7.69 4.61 1.54
N GLY A 300 7.09 5.22 2.56
CA GLY A 300 5.82 5.93 2.48
C GLY A 300 4.60 5.03 2.36
N GLU A 301 4.74 3.72 2.52
CA GLU A 301 3.65 2.78 2.26
C GLU A 301 2.66 2.63 3.41
N THR A 302 1.51 2.03 3.10
CA THR A 302 0.50 1.65 4.09
C THR A 302 0.52 0.13 4.28
N SER A 303 0.66 -0.30 5.54
CA SER A 303 0.68 -1.73 5.87
C SER A 303 -0.73 -2.31 5.94
N GLY A 304 -1.19 -2.90 4.83
CA GLY A 304 -2.45 -3.65 4.80
C GLY A 304 -2.46 -4.79 5.83
N SER A 305 -1.35 -5.50 6.01
CA SER A 305 -1.23 -6.57 7.01
C SER A 305 -1.39 -6.08 8.45
N LEU A 306 -0.89 -4.87 8.76
CA LEU A 306 -1.11 -4.25 10.06
C LEU A 306 -2.58 -3.92 10.26
N LEU A 307 -3.25 -3.33 9.26
CA LEU A 307 -4.69 -3.04 9.33
C LEU A 307 -5.53 -4.32 9.54
N GLU A 308 -5.14 -5.46 8.96
CA GLU A 308 -5.79 -6.75 9.19
C GLU A 308 -5.63 -7.23 10.65
N ALA A 309 -4.43 -7.09 11.22
CA ALA A 309 -4.17 -7.40 12.63
C ALA A 309 -4.94 -6.47 13.58
N MET A 310 -4.96 -5.17 13.27
CA MET A 310 -5.70 -4.16 14.01
C MET A 310 -7.21 -4.47 13.96
N ARG A 311 -7.76 -4.82 12.79
CA ARG A 311 -9.16 -5.24 12.63
C ARG A 311 -9.50 -6.49 13.46
N ALA A 312 -8.56 -7.41 13.62
CA ALA A 312 -8.71 -8.58 14.48
C ALA A 312 -8.61 -8.25 15.99
N GLY A 313 -8.48 -6.98 16.35
CA GLY A 313 -8.38 -6.51 17.74
C GLY A 313 -7.05 -6.89 18.40
N LYS A 314 -6.00 -7.15 17.63
CA LYS A 314 -4.70 -7.56 18.17
C LYS A 314 -3.89 -6.34 18.61
N PRO A 315 -3.29 -6.36 19.81
CA PRO A 315 -2.30 -5.35 20.16
C PRO A 315 -1.12 -5.44 19.20
N CYS A 316 -0.74 -4.29 18.65
CA CYS A 316 0.31 -4.22 17.64
C CYS A 316 1.51 -3.42 18.16
N ILE A 317 2.72 -3.93 17.92
CA ILE A 317 3.98 -3.22 18.16
C ILE A 317 4.55 -2.79 16.81
N VAL A 318 4.86 -1.49 16.67
CA VAL A 318 5.38 -0.91 15.43
C VAL A 318 6.63 -0.08 15.66
N THR A 319 7.43 0.11 14.62
CA THR A 319 8.54 1.08 14.66
C THR A 319 7.99 2.52 14.63
N ALA A 320 8.54 3.43 15.44
CA ALA A 320 8.21 4.86 15.43
C ALA A 320 8.81 5.59 14.21
N SER A 321 8.43 5.18 13.00
CA SER A 321 8.87 5.81 11.75
C SER A 321 7.78 5.78 10.68
N GLY A 322 7.88 6.67 9.70
CA GLY A 322 7.07 6.59 8.50
C GLY A 322 5.57 6.75 8.75
N SER A 323 4.76 5.97 8.04
CA SER A 323 3.29 5.97 8.20
C SER A 323 2.83 5.58 9.61
N PHE A 324 3.63 4.84 10.38
CA PHE A 324 3.30 4.43 11.75
C PHE A 324 3.30 5.58 12.77
N LEU A 325 3.96 6.69 12.46
CA LEU A 325 3.88 7.91 13.28
C LEU A 325 2.50 8.58 13.22
N HIS A 326 1.72 8.31 12.17
CA HIS A 326 0.39 8.89 11.96
C HIS A 326 -0.76 8.01 12.47
N LEU A 327 -0.47 6.82 12.97
CA LEU A 327 -1.49 6.00 13.66
C LEU A 327 -1.90 6.68 14.98
N PRO A 328 -3.12 6.45 15.50
CA PRO A 328 -3.47 6.90 16.85
C PRO A 328 -2.48 6.40 17.91
N SER A 329 -2.21 7.23 18.93
CA SER A 329 -1.23 6.89 19.98
C SER A 329 -1.69 5.71 20.85
N ASP A 330 -2.99 5.53 20.96
CA ASP A 330 -3.68 4.51 21.75
C ASP A 330 -4.02 3.25 20.95
N SER A 331 -3.73 3.20 19.64
CA SER A 331 -4.01 2.02 18.80
C SER A 331 -2.81 1.09 18.61
N VAL A 332 -1.59 1.55 18.92
CA VAL A 332 -0.36 0.78 18.73
C VAL A 332 0.68 1.13 19.80
N LEU A 333 1.52 0.17 20.18
CA LEU A 333 2.72 0.41 20.96
C LEU A 333 3.89 0.69 20.01
N ARG A 334 4.63 1.78 20.23
CA ARG A 334 5.75 2.17 19.36
C ARG A 334 7.10 1.90 20.01
N ILE A 335 8.04 1.36 19.24
CA ILE A 335 9.45 1.27 19.61
C ILE A 335 10.30 2.27 18.82
N PRO A 336 11.46 2.72 19.32
CA PRO A 336 12.33 3.64 18.59
C PRO A 336 12.74 3.13 17.20
N ALA A 337 12.99 4.07 16.28
CA ALA A 337 13.63 3.81 14.99
C ALA A 337 15.14 4.17 15.08
N PRO A 338 16.05 3.37 14.53
CA PRO A 338 15.82 2.03 13.97
C PRO A 338 15.40 1.03 15.04
N PRO A 339 14.61 -0.01 14.69
CA PRO A 339 14.17 -1.02 15.65
C PRO A 339 15.37 -1.79 16.21
N SER A 340 15.27 -2.25 17.45
CA SER A 340 16.27 -3.10 18.10
C SER A 340 15.60 -4.26 18.82
N ALA A 341 16.32 -5.37 18.95
CA ALA A 341 15.81 -6.56 19.62
C ALA A 341 15.48 -6.28 21.10
N ALA A 342 16.32 -5.47 21.76
CA ALA A 342 16.10 -5.06 23.15
C ALA A 342 14.82 -4.24 23.33
N ALA A 343 14.57 -3.25 22.46
CA ALA A 343 13.37 -2.43 22.55
C ALA A 343 12.09 -3.25 22.27
N LEU A 344 12.14 -4.13 21.28
CA LEU A 344 11.01 -5.03 20.98
C LEU A 344 10.76 -6.03 22.11
N ALA A 345 11.79 -6.66 22.67
CA ALA A 345 11.65 -7.60 23.78
C ALA A 345 11.01 -6.94 25.01
N HIS A 346 11.42 -5.70 25.33
CA HIS A 346 10.81 -4.93 26.41
C HIS A 346 9.35 -4.56 26.13
N ALA A 347 9.03 -4.20 24.90
CA ALA A 347 7.65 -3.92 24.49
C ALA A 347 6.76 -5.17 24.58
N LEU A 348 7.27 -6.34 24.19
CA LEU A 348 6.58 -7.63 24.35
C LEU A 348 6.34 -7.98 25.82
N GLU A 349 7.33 -7.76 26.68
CA GLU A 349 7.22 -7.93 28.13
C GLU A 349 6.17 -7.00 28.74
N MET A 350 6.17 -5.73 28.35
CA MET A 350 5.17 -4.75 28.81
C MET A 350 3.74 -5.22 28.49
N LEU A 351 3.48 -5.66 27.25
CA LEU A 351 2.15 -6.13 26.85
C LEU A 351 1.78 -7.44 27.53
N SER A 352 2.73 -8.36 27.72
CA SER A 352 2.49 -9.66 28.36
C SER A 352 2.22 -9.53 29.86
N LEU A 353 2.82 -8.55 30.53
CA LEU A 353 2.59 -8.25 31.94
C LEU A 353 1.39 -7.32 32.19
N ASN A 354 0.87 -6.68 31.14
CA ASN A 354 -0.23 -5.71 31.25
C ASN A 354 -1.36 -6.03 30.24
N GLY A 355 -2.15 -7.06 30.57
CA GLY A 355 -3.29 -7.45 29.75
C GLY A 355 -4.35 -6.35 29.56
N GLY A 356 -4.48 -5.43 30.52
CA GLY A 356 -5.37 -4.27 30.40
C GLY A 356 -4.91 -3.30 29.30
N LEU A 357 -3.61 -2.99 29.24
CA LEU A 357 -3.01 -2.20 28.17
C LEU A 357 -3.14 -2.91 26.82
N ALA A 358 -2.81 -4.20 26.74
CA ALA A 358 -2.92 -4.99 25.52
C ALA A 358 -4.36 -4.98 24.96
N ALA A 359 -5.36 -5.21 25.83
CA ALA A 359 -6.76 -5.17 25.43
C ALA A 359 -7.22 -3.77 25.02
N SER A 360 -6.72 -2.72 25.67
CA SER A 360 -7.01 -1.33 25.30
C SER A 360 -6.47 -0.98 23.91
N LEU A 361 -5.20 -1.30 23.65
CA LEU A 361 -4.57 -1.12 22.34
C LEU A 361 -5.35 -1.88 21.26
N GLY A 362 -5.70 -3.14 21.51
CA GLY A 362 -6.46 -3.96 20.57
C GLY A 362 -7.84 -3.38 20.22
N ARG A 363 -8.58 -2.85 21.21
CA ARG A 363 -9.88 -2.20 20.96
C ARG A 363 -9.73 -0.93 20.13
N ALA A 364 -8.79 -0.06 20.48
CA ALA A 364 -8.54 1.17 19.72
C ALA A 364 -8.05 0.88 18.30
N ALA A 365 -7.21 -0.16 18.15
CA ALA A 365 -6.77 -0.66 16.85
C ALA A 365 -7.94 -1.11 15.97
N ALA A 366 -8.89 -1.88 16.52
CA ALA A 366 -10.06 -2.33 15.79
C ALA A 366 -10.95 -1.17 15.32
N LEU A 367 -11.14 -0.14 16.16
CA LEU A 367 -11.89 1.07 15.78
C LEU A 367 -11.21 1.82 14.63
N TYR A 368 -9.89 2.02 14.72
CA TYR A 368 -9.13 2.67 13.65
C TYR A 368 -9.21 1.87 12.34
N ALA A 369 -9.03 0.54 12.41
CA ALA A 369 -9.10 -0.31 11.24
C ALA A 369 -10.50 -0.35 10.60
N ALA A 370 -11.57 -0.26 11.41
CA ALA A 370 -12.93 -0.17 10.91
C ALA A 370 -13.18 1.15 10.15
N ASP A 371 -12.68 2.27 10.66
CA ASP A 371 -12.76 3.58 9.97
C ASP A 371 -11.94 3.57 8.65
N GLN A 372 -10.68 3.14 8.71
CA GLN A 372 -9.82 3.11 7.52
C GLN A 372 -10.31 2.10 6.47
N GLY A 373 -10.82 0.96 6.93
CA GLY A 373 -11.29 -0.14 6.10
C GLY A 373 -12.72 0.01 5.55
N SER A 374 -13.43 1.09 5.89
CA SER A 374 -14.86 1.28 5.59
C SER A 374 -15.15 1.32 4.08
N PRO A 375 -16.10 0.49 3.59
CA PRO A 375 -16.63 0.59 2.23
C PRO A 375 -17.28 1.94 1.92
N GLU A 376 -18.00 2.52 2.88
CA GLU A 376 -18.69 3.82 2.75
C GLU A 376 -17.68 4.96 2.58
N ARG A 377 -16.60 4.92 3.36
CA ARG A 377 -15.49 5.87 3.21
C ARG A 377 -14.82 5.74 1.86
N ALA A 378 -14.52 4.51 1.42
CA ALA A 378 -13.97 4.25 0.11
C ALA A 378 -14.89 4.78 -1.00
N ARG A 379 -16.20 4.51 -0.93
CA ARG A 379 -17.21 5.08 -1.85
C ARG A 379 -17.13 6.59 -1.90
N ALA A 380 -17.19 7.26 -0.75
CA ALA A 380 -17.16 8.72 -0.70
C ALA A 380 -15.86 9.32 -1.27
N GLU A 381 -14.71 8.74 -0.94
CA GLU A 381 -13.39 9.19 -1.42
C GLU A 381 -13.24 8.98 -2.92
N TRP A 382 -13.55 7.79 -3.42
CA TRP A 382 -13.43 7.45 -4.84
C TRP A 382 -14.47 8.17 -5.69
N SER A 383 -15.70 8.40 -5.22
CA SER A 383 -16.66 9.26 -5.91
C SER A 383 -16.15 10.70 -6.03
N ARG A 384 -15.54 11.26 -4.97
CA ARG A 384 -14.88 12.57 -5.05
C ARG A 384 -13.70 12.55 -6.02
N LEU A 385 -12.97 11.44 -6.11
CA LEU A 385 -11.88 11.31 -7.07
C LEU A 385 -12.38 11.22 -8.51
N ALA A 386 -13.44 10.46 -8.78
CA ALA A 386 -14.01 10.26 -10.12
C ALA A 386 -14.86 11.44 -10.62
N SER A 387 -15.33 12.31 -9.72
CA SER A 387 -16.12 13.48 -10.08
C SER A 387 -15.33 14.44 -10.99
N PRO A 388 -15.90 14.91 -12.11
CA PRO A 388 -15.26 15.91 -12.96
C PRO A 388 -15.06 17.20 -12.16
N ARG A 389 -13.83 17.71 -12.09
CA ARG A 389 -13.59 19.05 -11.54
C ARG A 389 -13.89 20.10 -12.60
N PRO A 390 -14.47 21.26 -12.22
CA PRO A 390 -14.45 22.43 -13.08
C PRO A 390 -13.02 22.67 -13.51
N ARG A 391 -12.79 22.76 -14.82
CA ARG A 391 -11.49 23.11 -15.37
C ARG A 391 -11.17 24.51 -14.85
N ALA A 392 -10.31 24.62 -13.85
CA ALA A 392 -9.78 25.92 -13.45
C ALA A 392 -9.24 26.57 -14.73
N ALA A 393 -9.69 27.79 -15.03
CA ALA A 393 -9.14 28.54 -16.15
C ALA A 393 -7.61 28.51 -15.99
N ALA A 394 -6.94 27.89 -16.97
CA ALA A 394 -5.49 27.91 -16.99
C ALA A 394 -5.08 29.38 -16.84
N PRO A 395 -4.13 29.73 -15.95
CA PRO A 395 -3.60 31.07 -15.92
C PRO A 395 -3.20 31.43 -17.35
N ALA A 396 -3.70 32.56 -17.86
CA ALA A 396 -3.33 33.07 -19.18
C ALA A 396 -1.86 33.51 -19.13
N GLY A 397 -0.98 32.53 -19.22
CA GLY A 397 0.47 32.64 -19.16
C GLY A 397 0.99 31.25 -19.47
N ARG A 398 1.89 31.14 -20.47
CA ARG A 398 2.42 29.90 -21.05
C ARG A 398 2.89 28.87 -20.00
N PHE A 399 1.97 28.13 -19.39
CA PHE A 399 2.22 26.76 -19.02
C PHE A 399 1.94 25.96 -20.29
N ARG A 400 3.01 25.58 -21.00
CA ARG A 400 2.91 24.46 -21.94
C ARG A 400 2.17 23.37 -21.19
N ALA A 401 1.08 22.84 -21.76
CA ALA A 401 0.57 21.53 -21.36
C ALA A 401 1.82 20.66 -21.17
N ALA A 402 2.04 20.13 -19.96
CA ALA A 402 3.24 19.35 -19.65
C ALA A 402 3.43 18.39 -20.82
N SER A 403 4.47 18.64 -21.62
CA SER A 403 4.65 17.90 -22.86
C SER A 403 4.80 16.47 -22.41
N LEU A 404 3.89 15.57 -22.78
CA LEU A 404 4.05 14.13 -22.55
C LEU A 404 5.44 13.69 -23.06
N ALA A 405 5.97 14.39 -24.08
CA ALA A 405 7.33 14.21 -24.57
C ALA A 405 8.41 14.43 -23.50
N ALA A 406 8.29 15.36 -22.55
CA ALA A 406 9.32 15.58 -21.51
C ALA A 406 9.41 14.45 -20.47
N ALA A 407 8.38 13.58 -20.40
CA ALA A 407 8.46 12.35 -19.62
C ALA A 407 9.23 11.24 -20.35
N TRP A 408 9.42 11.34 -21.68
CA TRP A 408 10.05 10.34 -22.56
C TRP A 408 11.39 10.79 -23.17
N ASP A 409 11.52 12.08 -23.46
CA ASP A 409 12.68 12.76 -24.03
C ASP A 409 13.59 13.33 -22.92
N GLU A 410 14.81 13.71 -23.31
CA GLU A 410 15.82 14.25 -22.39
C GLU A 410 15.27 15.35 -21.48
N PRO A 411 15.71 15.37 -20.20
CA PRO A 411 15.18 16.29 -19.20
C PRO A 411 15.35 17.75 -19.62
N PRO A 412 14.48 18.67 -19.17
CA PRO A 412 14.65 20.10 -19.38
C PRO A 412 15.93 20.66 -18.77
#